data_AF-A0A9D5VE61-F1
#
_entry.id   AF-A0A9D5VE61-F1
#
_cell.length_a   1.000
_cell.length_b   1.000
_cell.length_c   1.000
_cell.angle_alpha   90.00
_cell.angle_beta   90.00
_cell.angle_gamma   90.00
#
_symmetry.space_group_name_H-M   'P 1'
#
loop_
_entity.id
_entity.type
_entity.pdbx_description
1 polymer ?
#
loop_
_entity_poly.entity_id
_entity_poly.type
_entity_poly.pdbx_seq_one_letter_code
_entity_poly.pdbx_strand_id
1 'polypeptide(L)'
;MTKSSPPVAPKAPVANSLAIVFDPIDEKLFDGTAKAWAVKLNEAKKESNKSTQLRRFYDEICMWAEKVGDKKEKYDELIPFIRMLNAKTAYAYGRKELVDKSFVELMDKCLKQVTDPKTLQRFKLFMEAIMGFYKEKRSN
;
A
#
# COMPACT_ATOMS: atom_id res chain seq x y z
N MET A 1 18.07 -17.92 50.18
CA MET A 1 17.25 -16.91 49.48
C MET A 1 17.74 -16.79 48.04
N THR A 2 17.36 -17.74 47.18
CA THR A 2 17.69 -17.71 45.74
C THR A 2 16.55 -16.99 45.03
N LYS A 3 16.81 -15.77 44.55
CA LYS A 3 15.82 -14.96 43.81
C LYS A 3 15.46 -15.68 42.51
N SER A 4 14.19 -16.06 42.37
CA SER A 4 13.61 -16.48 41.10
C SER A 4 13.52 -15.27 40.18
N SER A 5 14.15 -15.34 39.02
CA SER A 5 13.90 -14.40 37.93
C SER A 5 12.51 -14.68 37.36
N PRO A 6 11.69 -13.65 37.08
CA PRO A 6 10.39 -13.83 36.44
C PRO A 6 10.56 -14.34 35.00
N PRO A 7 9.57 -15.09 34.47
CA PRO A 7 9.63 -15.62 33.12
C PRO A 7 9.60 -14.45 32.12
N VAL A 8 10.58 -14.42 31.22
CA VAL A 8 10.62 -13.50 30.08
C VAL A 8 9.46 -13.89 29.17
N ALA A 9 8.41 -13.06 29.13
CA ALA A 9 7.34 -13.19 28.16
C ALA A 9 7.94 -13.26 26.73
N PRO A 10 7.40 -14.09 25.83
CA PRO A 10 7.93 -14.20 24.48
C PRO A 10 7.83 -12.82 23.82
N LYS A 11 8.97 -12.27 23.40
CA LYS A 11 9.00 -11.05 22.59
C LYS A 11 8.16 -11.31 21.35
N ALA A 12 7.06 -10.57 21.21
CA ALA A 12 6.27 -10.56 19.98
C ALA A 12 7.24 -10.39 18.79
N PRO A 13 7.06 -11.15 17.69
CA PRO A 13 7.96 -11.09 16.55
C PRO A 13 8.03 -9.63 16.10
N VAL A 14 9.25 -9.12 15.88
CA VAL A 14 9.48 -7.77 15.38
C VAL A 14 8.72 -7.65 14.07
N ALA A 15 7.55 -7.01 14.11
CA ALA A 15 6.65 -6.94 12.99
C ALA A 15 7.37 -6.21 11.84
N ASN A 16 7.44 -6.85 10.68
CA ASN A 16 7.96 -6.23 9.47
C ASN A 16 7.13 -4.97 9.18
N SER A 17 7.74 -3.78 9.30
CA SER A 17 7.04 -2.49 9.14
C SER A 17 6.47 -2.26 7.74
N LEU A 18 6.80 -3.12 6.78
CA LEU A 18 6.25 -3.11 5.41
C LEU A 18 5.15 -4.17 5.18
N ALA A 19 4.72 -4.90 6.21
CA ALA A 19 3.61 -5.83 6.11
C ALA A 19 2.30 -5.08 5.88
N ILE A 20 1.56 -5.46 4.84
CA ILE A 20 0.27 -4.85 4.51
C ILE A 20 -0.80 -5.88 4.84
N VAL A 21 -1.66 -5.57 5.81
CA VAL A 21 -2.79 -6.41 6.21
C VAL A 21 -4.05 -5.56 6.16
N PHE A 22 -4.93 -5.84 5.19
CA PHE A 22 -6.20 -5.13 5.10
C PHE A 22 -7.28 -5.80 5.94
N ASP A 23 -7.29 -7.12 6.16
CA ASP A 23 -8.27 -7.77 7.05
C ASP A 23 -7.63 -8.91 7.88
N PRO A 24 -7.78 -8.91 9.22
CA PRO A 24 -8.31 -7.81 10.05
C PRO A 24 -7.45 -6.55 9.88
N ILE A 25 -8.05 -5.37 10.07
CA ILE A 25 -7.32 -4.11 9.91
C ILE A 25 -6.26 -3.97 11.02
N ASP A 26 -5.01 -3.74 10.61
CA ASP A 26 -3.92 -3.45 11.53
C ASP A 26 -3.96 -1.98 11.98
N GLU A 27 -3.79 -1.71 13.28
CA GLU A 27 -3.80 -0.36 13.85
C GLU A 27 -2.73 0.57 13.22
N LYS A 28 -1.61 0.00 12.75
CA LYS A 28 -0.48 0.72 12.17
C LYS A 28 -0.60 0.88 10.66
N LEU A 29 -1.65 0.35 10.04
CA LEU A 29 -1.79 0.30 8.59
C LEU A 29 -1.68 1.71 7.98
N PHE A 30 -2.46 2.67 8.48
CA PHE A 30 -2.51 4.03 7.95
C PHE A 30 -1.50 5.00 8.58
N ASP A 31 -0.70 4.54 9.54
CA ASP A 31 0.36 5.33 10.20
C ASP A 31 1.74 4.73 9.92
N GLY A 32 2.31 3.97 10.87
CA GLY A 32 3.68 3.45 10.78
C GLY A 32 3.97 2.66 9.50
N THR A 33 3.01 1.84 9.04
CA THR A 33 3.17 1.05 7.81
C THR A 33 3.17 1.95 6.58
N ALA A 34 2.21 2.87 6.47
CA ALA A 34 2.14 3.83 5.38
C ALA A 34 3.40 4.71 5.32
N LYS A 35 3.89 5.16 6.49
CA LYS A 35 5.12 5.95 6.62
C LYS A 35 6.35 5.16 6.17
N ALA A 36 6.47 3.88 6.56
CA ALA A 36 7.57 3.02 6.13
C ALA A 36 7.59 2.85 4.61
N TRP A 37 6.43 2.64 3.99
CA TRP A 37 6.31 2.57 2.53
C TRP A 37 6.66 3.91 1.86
N ALA A 38 6.19 5.04 2.39
CA ALA A 38 6.54 6.36 1.87
C ALA A 38 8.06 6.61 1.89
N VAL A 39 8.76 6.22 2.96
CA VAL A 39 10.23 6.29 3.04
C VAL A 39 10.86 5.42 1.96
N LYS A 40 10.46 4.14 1.87
CA LYS A 40 10.99 3.21 0.86
C LYS A 40 10.79 3.72 -0.57
N LEU A 41 9.62 4.27 -0.89
CA LEU A 41 9.35 4.83 -2.22
C LEU A 41 10.22 6.04 -2.55
N ASN A 42 10.67 6.79 -1.53
CA ASN A 42 11.49 7.99 -1.71
C ASN A 42 12.98 7.67 -1.94
N GLU A 43 13.42 6.44 -1.68
CA GLU A 43 14.77 5.95 -2.00
C GLU A 43 14.97 5.73 -3.51
N ALA A 44 13.89 5.77 -4.29
CA ALA A 44 13.95 5.67 -5.75
C ALA A 44 14.73 6.84 -6.39
N LYS A 45 15.22 6.61 -7.62
CA LYS A 45 15.85 7.65 -8.45
C LYS A 45 14.92 8.88 -8.56
N LYS A 46 15.51 10.08 -8.69
CA LYS A 46 14.77 11.35 -8.80
C LYS A 46 13.70 11.34 -9.92
N GLU A 47 13.99 10.67 -11.02
CA GLU A 47 13.09 10.58 -12.17
C GLU A 47 11.95 9.57 -12.00
N SER A 48 12.11 8.61 -11.09
CA SER A 48 11.10 7.61 -10.74
C SER A 48 10.21 8.11 -9.61
N ASN A 49 9.01 7.54 -9.49
CA ASN A 49 8.05 7.83 -8.43
C ASN A 49 7.73 9.34 -8.30
N LYS A 50 7.72 10.09 -9.41
CA LYS A 50 7.28 11.48 -9.39
C LYS A 50 5.87 11.56 -8.81
N SER A 51 5.58 12.56 -7.99
CA SER A 51 4.27 12.69 -7.33
C SER A 51 3.11 12.66 -8.31
N THR A 52 3.29 13.19 -9.52
CA THR A 52 2.30 13.13 -10.61
C THR A 52 2.07 11.72 -11.13
N GLN A 53 3.08 10.84 -11.16
CA GLN A 53 2.92 9.44 -11.55
C GLN A 53 2.17 8.66 -10.46
N LEU A 54 2.59 8.81 -9.20
CA LEU A 54 1.91 8.13 -8.08
C LEU A 54 0.45 8.58 -7.95
N ARG A 55 0.19 9.88 -8.12
CA ARG A 55 -1.17 10.44 -8.10
C ARG A 55 -2.07 9.84 -9.17
N ARG A 56 -1.58 9.62 -10.40
CA ARG A 56 -2.37 8.97 -11.47
C ARG A 56 -2.85 7.57 -11.08
N PHE A 57 -2.00 6.77 -10.43
CA PHE A 57 -2.40 5.46 -9.94
C PHE A 57 -3.41 5.59 -8.79
N TYR A 58 -3.20 6.53 -7.88
CA TYR A 58 -4.16 6.81 -6.81
C TYR A 58 -5.54 7.24 -7.34
N ASP A 59 -5.60 8.16 -8.30
CA ASP A 59 -6.84 8.63 -8.89
C ASP A 59 -7.62 7.47 -9.54
N GLU A 60 -6.90 6.52 -10.17
CA GLU A 60 -7.53 5.32 -10.71
C GLU A 60 -8.07 4.39 -9.60
N ILE A 61 -7.35 4.24 -8.49
CA ILE A 61 -7.83 3.46 -7.33
C ILE A 61 -9.08 4.10 -6.73
N CYS A 62 -9.11 5.44 -6.59
CA CYS A 62 -10.29 6.18 -6.14
C CYS A 62 -11.48 5.95 -7.08
N MET A 63 -11.29 6.08 -8.39
CA MET A 63 -12.33 5.81 -9.38
C MET A 63 -12.89 4.38 -9.23
N TRP A 64 -12.05 3.38 -9.04
CA TRP A 64 -12.52 2.00 -8.85
C TRP A 64 -13.26 1.80 -7.53
N ALA A 65 -12.74 2.37 -6.44
CA ALA A 65 -13.40 2.33 -5.13
C ALA A 65 -14.77 3.01 -5.15
N GLU A 66 -14.91 4.13 -5.85
CA GLU A 66 -16.19 4.83 -6.06
C GLU A 66 -17.17 4.01 -6.91
N LYS A 67 -16.70 3.39 -7.99
CA LYS A 67 -17.54 2.54 -8.87
C LYS A 67 -18.06 1.30 -8.15
N VAL A 68 -17.24 0.68 -7.30
CA VAL A 68 -17.63 -0.48 -6.49
C VAL A 68 -18.54 -0.07 -5.34
N GLY A 69 -18.22 1.04 -4.66
CA GLY A 69 -18.90 1.46 -3.45
C GLY A 69 -18.79 0.41 -2.35
N ASP A 70 -19.93 0.01 -1.78
CA ASP A 70 -20.10 -1.06 -0.79
C ASP A 70 -20.69 -2.35 -1.40
N LYS A 71 -20.89 -2.39 -2.72
CA LYS A 71 -21.66 -3.44 -3.41
C LYS A 71 -20.78 -4.60 -3.83
N LYS A 72 -21.05 -5.79 -3.28
CA LYS A 72 -20.28 -7.00 -3.60
C LYS A 72 -20.45 -7.43 -5.06
N GLU A 73 -21.64 -7.28 -5.64
CA GLU A 73 -21.87 -7.66 -7.04
C GLU A 73 -21.04 -6.79 -7.99
N LYS A 74 -20.91 -5.49 -7.68
CA LYS A 74 -20.06 -4.57 -8.44
C LYS A 74 -18.58 -4.90 -8.30
N TYR A 75 -18.14 -5.31 -7.12
CA TYR A 75 -16.78 -5.80 -6.93
C TYR A 75 -16.50 -7.02 -7.82
N ASP A 76 -17.40 -8.01 -7.83
CA ASP A 76 -17.22 -9.24 -8.62
C ASP A 76 -17.18 -8.97 -10.13
N GLU A 77 -17.99 -8.03 -10.60
CA GLU A 77 -17.97 -7.55 -11.99
C GLU A 77 -16.65 -6.85 -12.35
N LEU A 78 -16.12 -6.03 -11.43
CA LEU A 78 -15.04 -5.09 -11.73
C LEU A 78 -13.64 -5.57 -11.33
N ILE A 79 -13.52 -6.63 -10.52
CA ILE A 79 -12.23 -7.12 -10.03
C ILE A 79 -11.21 -7.42 -11.15
N PRO A 80 -11.56 -7.95 -12.34
CA PRO A 80 -10.57 -8.15 -13.40
C PRO A 80 -9.92 -6.82 -13.85
N PHE A 81 -10.70 -5.74 -13.92
CA PHE A 81 -10.21 -4.41 -14.29
C PHE A 81 -9.40 -3.75 -13.17
N ILE A 82 -9.76 -3.99 -11.91
CA ILE A 82 -8.97 -3.55 -10.76
C ILE A 82 -7.60 -4.27 -10.76
N ARG A 83 -7.57 -5.58 -11.05
CA ARG A 83 -6.33 -6.36 -11.18
C ARG A 83 -5.42 -5.87 -12.29
N MET A 84 -5.98 -5.26 -13.34
CA MET A 84 -5.21 -4.66 -14.44
C MET A 84 -4.27 -3.52 -13.99
N LEU A 85 -4.49 -2.94 -12.79
CA LEU A 85 -3.55 -2.00 -12.19
C LEU A 85 -2.14 -2.60 -12.06
N ASN A 86 -1.99 -3.90 -11.75
CA ASN A 86 -0.68 -4.57 -11.72
C ASN A 86 0.03 -4.50 -13.09
N ALA A 87 -0.70 -4.75 -14.18
CA ALA A 87 -0.14 -4.68 -15.52
C ALA A 87 0.26 -3.23 -15.89
N LYS A 88 -0.54 -2.24 -15.50
CA LYS A 88 -0.23 -0.82 -15.69
C LYS A 88 1.01 -0.40 -14.91
N THR A 89 1.16 -0.85 -13.67
CA THR A 89 2.33 -0.58 -12.84
C THR A 89 3.59 -1.25 -13.42
N ALA A 90 3.50 -2.50 -13.88
CA ALA A 90 4.60 -3.19 -14.55
C ALA A 90 5.04 -2.48 -15.84
N TYR A 91 4.08 -2.00 -16.64
CA TYR A 91 4.37 -1.21 -17.83
C TYR A 91 5.05 0.11 -17.50
N ALA A 92 4.57 0.84 -16.48
CA ALA A 92 5.20 2.10 -16.04
C ALA A 92 6.64 1.89 -15.52
N TYR A 93 6.91 0.74 -14.90
CA TYR A 93 8.25 0.33 -14.51
C TYR A 93 9.15 0.08 -15.75
N GLY A 94 8.67 -0.71 -16.72
CA GLY A 94 9.42 -0.99 -17.95
C GLY A 94 9.61 0.23 -18.87
N ARG A 95 8.66 1.16 -18.87
CA ARG A 95 8.72 2.39 -19.68
C ARG A 95 9.46 3.49 -18.94
N LYS A 96 10.76 3.62 -19.23
CA LYS A 96 11.62 4.71 -18.69
C LYS A 96 11.66 4.78 -17.15
N GLU A 97 11.34 3.68 -16.45
CA GLU A 97 11.34 3.63 -14.97
C GLU A 97 10.52 4.77 -14.33
N LEU A 98 9.33 5.08 -14.88
CA LEU A 98 8.45 6.13 -14.33
C LEU A 98 8.07 5.86 -12.87
N VAL A 99 8.00 4.57 -12.53
CA VAL A 99 7.91 4.05 -11.17
C VAL A 99 9.07 3.08 -10.93
N ASP A 100 9.43 2.86 -9.68
CA ASP A 100 10.50 1.93 -9.30
C ASP A 100 9.96 0.54 -8.91
N LYS A 101 10.87 -0.39 -8.60
CA LYS A 101 10.50 -1.75 -8.16
C LYS A 101 9.72 -1.74 -6.86
N SER A 102 10.00 -0.81 -5.94
CA SER A 102 9.29 -0.71 -4.67
C SER A 102 7.82 -0.35 -4.88
N PHE A 103 7.51 0.53 -5.83
CA PHE A 103 6.13 0.85 -6.17
C PHE A 103 5.40 -0.33 -6.83
N VAL A 104 6.08 -1.09 -7.69
CA VAL A 104 5.53 -2.34 -8.26
C VAL A 104 5.19 -3.33 -7.12
N GLU A 105 6.11 -3.51 -6.18
CA GLU A 105 5.91 -4.40 -5.02
C GLU A 105 4.74 -3.93 -4.13
N LEU A 106 4.64 -2.62 -3.87
CA LEU A 106 3.53 -2.02 -3.11
C LEU A 106 2.18 -2.35 -3.77
N MET A 107 2.05 -2.07 -5.07
CA MET A 107 0.81 -2.29 -5.81
C MET A 107 0.42 -3.77 -5.82
N ASP A 108 1.36 -4.67 -6.07
CA ASP A 108 1.10 -6.12 -6.05
C ASP A 108 0.62 -6.59 -4.66
N LYS A 109 1.30 -6.17 -3.58
CA LYS A 109 0.92 -6.51 -2.21
C LYS A 109 -0.46 -5.99 -1.85
N CYS A 110 -0.75 -4.72 -2.16
CA CYS A 110 -2.05 -4.12 -1.91
C CYS A 110 -3.15 -4.82 -2.70
N LEU A 111 -2.97 -5.03 -4.00
CA LEU A 111 -3.98 -5.67 -4.83
C LEU A 111 -4.26 -7.09 -4.36
N LYS A 112 -3.25 -7.88 -3.96
CA LYS A 112 -3.45 -9.23 -3.39
C LYS A 112 -4.38 -9.23 -2.17
N GLN A 113 -4.36 -8.15 -1.37
CA GLN A 113 -5.23 -7.99 -0.19
C GLN A 113 -6.67 -7.53 -0.53
N VAL A 114 -6.95 -7.16 -1.78
CA VAL A 114 -8.29 -6.70 -2.22
C VAL A 114 -9.17 -7.90 -2.58
N THR A 115 -10.02 -8.32 -1.64
CA THR A 115 -10.91 -9.49 -1.76
C THR A 115 -12.40 -9.15 -1.74
N ASP A 116 -12.75 -7.89 -1.42
CA ASP A 116 -14.12 -7.40 -1.30
C ASP A 116 -14.15 -5.84 -1.37
N PRO A 117 -15.34 -5.20 -1.38
CA PRO A 117 -15.44 -3.74 -1.36
C PRO A 117 -14.72 -3.09 -0.17
N LYS A 118 -14.75 -3.71 1.01
CA LYS A 118 -14.18 -3.19 2.26
C LYS A 118 -12.65 -3.11 2.20
N THR A 119 -11.99 -4.17 1.72
CA THR A 119 -10.54 -4.23 1.52
C THR A 119 -10.09 -3.33 0.37
N LEU A 120 -10.91 -3.10 -0.67
CA LEU A 120 -10.66 -2.07 -1.69
C LEU A 120 -10.70 -0.66 -1.11
N GLN A 121 -11.65 -0.34 -0.22
CA GLN A 121 -11.67 0.95 0.48
C GLN A 121 -10.44 1.12 1.37
N ARG A 122 -10.00 0.07 2.06
CA ARG A 122 -8.76 0.09 2.85
C ARG A 122 -7.53 0.31 1.98
N PHE A 123 -7.48 -0.28 0.78
CA PHE A 123 -6.43 0.00 -0.19
C PHE A 123 -6.39 1.48 -0.57
N LYS A 124 -7.55 2.07 -0.93
CA LYS A 124 -7.65 3.52 -1.21
C LYS A 124 -7.08 4.36 -0.07
N LEU A 125 -7.55 4.14 1.16
CA LEU A 125 -7.13 4.91 2.34
C LEU A 125 -5.64 4.71 2.65
N PHE A 126 -5.11 3.50 2.45
CA PHE A 126 -3.70 3.23 2.64
C PHE A 126 -2.83 4.00 1.64
N MET A 127 -3.23 4.04 0.38
CA MET A 127 -2.54 4.84 -0.65
C MET A 127 -2.62 6.34 -0.36
N GLU A 128 -3.76 6.81 0.15
CA GLU A 128 -3.94 8.20 0.60
C GLU A 128 -2.95 8.57 1.72
N ALA A 129 -2.82 7.72 2.73
CA ALA A 129 -1.85 7.88 3.82
C ALA A 129 -0.40 7.86 3.32
N ILE A 130 -0.04 6.91 2.44
CA ILE A 130 1.30 6.86 1.83
C ILE A 130 1.61 8.17 1.10
N MET A 131 0.68 8.68 0.29
CA MET A 131 0.91 9.94 -0.43
C MET A 131 1.12 11.13 0.49
N GLY A 132 0.40 11.19 1.62
CA GLY A 132 0.58 12.21 2.65
C GLY A 132 2.02 12.21 3.19
N PHE A 133 2.48 11.07 3.71
CA PHE A 133 3.86 10.92 4.20
C PHE A 133 4.91 11.06 3.09
N TYR A 134 4.60 10.63 1.87
CA TYR A 134 5.51 10.73 0.73
C TYR A 134 5.75 12.19 0.36
N LYS A 135 4.70 13.02 0.39
CA LYS A 135 4.83 14.47 0.14
C LYS A 135 5.66 15.17 1.21
N GLU A 136 5.52 14.78 2.48
CA GLU A 136 6.39 15.23 3.58
C GLU A 136 7.87 14.94 3.27
N LYS A 137 8.20 13.71 2.84
CA LYS A 137 9.58 13.27 2.59
C LYS A 137 10.20 13.75 1.28
N ARG A 138 9.40 13.96 0.25
CA ARG A 138 9.87 14.39 -1.08
C ARG A 138 9.92 15.91 -1.24
N SER A 139 9.77 16.65 -0.15
CA SER A 139 9.93 18.10 -0.15
C SER A 139 11.41 18.45 -0.31
N ASN A 140 11.81 18.67 -1.57
CA ASN A 140 13.01 19.38 -2.05
C ASN A 140 12.60 20.21 -3.26
#